data_AF-A0A2A2LF29-F1
#
_entry.id   AF-A0A2A2LF29-F1
#
_cell.length_a   1.000
_cell.length_b   1.000
_cell.length_c   1.000
_cell.angle_alpha   90.00
_cell.angle_beta   90.00
_cell.angle_gamma   90.00
#
_symmetry.space_group_name_H-M   'P 1'
#
loop_
_entity.id
_entity.type
_entity.pdbx_description
1 polymer ?
#
loop_
_entity_poly.entity_id
_entity_poly.type
_entity_poly.pdbx_seq_one_letter_code
_entity_poly.pdbx_strand_id
1 'polypeptide(L)'
;MKSRQANRTILVYDLGGGTFDVSVGKIIDGELKILGINGDTHLGGEDFDEMIVSDYIAKFEVEHRVRFPTDNVLRRRLRNLCREAKENMAGMKAEQKIDMTVSINNTNYTYEYSIDRDKFYAMCGPSFLGTMGVLDGALNTAKLQPNQINDILLVGGSTRIPWIKELIRQKFPKSEILQCVNPDEAVAIGAAILASQLDNNYVLPSSILQENDNIQNMNNRTNYAAAFMRLDIHEAMPLSIGMELRYGLVKIVIPRGTIYPCKQTLETGTVADNQSHFVAEIYEGERARTKDNIKIGAIKMHDLQQVPRGSRHITTFEIDGNGIIHVSHLEECSNRNENLQITFDGPKKTSTDIARYVTDAIVHEQEDNLFREICDLRRRIDTYLHSEKNRLTLNQNKVSVNCFFITEVVIIDLASPAKDWSCSRFNRPHIIMARTSRGGSR
;
A
#
# COMPACT_ATOMS: atom_id res chain seq x y z
N MET A 1 -5.71 36.71 22.76
CA MET A 1 -6.51 35.48 22.60
C MET A 1 -5.88 34.65 21.48
N LYS A 2 -5.09 33.62 21.81
CA LYS A 2 -4.62 32.64 20.83
C LYS A 2 -5.85 31.87 20.34
N SER A 3 -6.37 32.22 19.17
CA SER A 3 -7.64 31.69 18.68
C SER A 3 -7.55 30.17 18.50
N ARG A 4 -8.65 29.50 18.84
CA ARG A 4 -9.14 28.12 18.59
C ARG A 4 -8.63 27.27 17.38
N GLN A 5 -7.54 27.58 16.70
CA GLN A 5 -7.16 27.03 15.39
C GLN A 5 -6.02 25.98 15.40
N ALA A 6 -5.40 25.65 16.53
CA ALA A 6 -4.16 24.86 16.53
C ALA A 6 -4.32 23.33 16.40
N ASN A 7 -5.51 22.77 16.61
CA ASN A 7 -5.70 21.32 16.53
C ASN A 7 -7.14 20.98 16.15
N ARG A 8 -7.38 20.60 14.89
CA ARG A 8 -8.70 20.20 14.40
C ARG A 8 -8.63 18.86 13.70
N THR A 9 -9.58 17.99 13.98
CA THR A 9 -9.73 16.71 13.30
C THR A 9 -10.83 16.84 12.24
N ILE A 10 -10.48 16.52 11.00
CA ILE A 10 -11.34 16.64 9.82
C ILE A 10 -11.63 15.26 9.27
N LEU A 11 -12.86 15.03 8.85
CA LEU A 11 -13.28 13.90 8.05
C LEU A 11 -13.69 14.40 6.66
N VAL A 12 -13.09 13.83 5.62
CA VAL A 12 -13.51 14.03 4.23
C VAL A 12 -14.35 12.82 3.83
N TYR A 13 -15.56 13.09 3.36
CA TYR A 13 -16.50 12.10 2.85
C TYR A 13 -16.70 12.40 1.35
N ASP A 14 -16.03 11.64 0.49
CA ASP A 14 -16.07 11.82 -0.96
C ASP A 14 -16.92 10.73 -1.61
N LEU A 15 -18.15 11.07 -1.98
CA LEU A 15 -19.07 10.15 -2.67
C LEU A 15 -19.34 10.67 -4.08
N GLY A 16 -18.63 10.07 -5.04
CA GLY A 16 -18.66 10.44 -6.45
C GLY A 16 -19.68 9.67 -7.27
N GLY A 17 -19.39 9.56 -8.57
CA GLY A 17 -20.19 8.80 -9.54
C GLY A 17 -19.93 7.30 -9.48
N GLY A 18 -18.69 6.86 -9.30
CA GLY A 18 -18.33 5.43 -9.28
C GLY A 18 -17.52 4.97 -8.07
N THR A 19 -16.99 5.90 -7.28
CA THR A 19 -16.16 5.59 -6.11
C THR A 19 -16.65 6.33 -4.88
N PHE A 20 -16.34 5.73 -3.73
CA PHE A 20 -16.57 6.30 -2.41
C PHE A 20 -15.29 6.24 -1.58
N ASP A 21 -14.81 7.38 -1.10
CA ASP A 21 -13.59 7.48 -0.31
C ASP A 21 -13.85 8.25 1.00
N VAL A 22 -13.23 7.79 2.08
CA VAL A 22 -13.26 8.44 3.39
C VAL A 22 -11.83 8.64 3.88
N SER A 23 -11.49 9.88 4.20
CA SER A 23 -10.20 10.24 4.78
C SER A 23 -10.41 10.97 6.11
N VAL A 24 -9.69 10.54 7.14
CA VAL A 24 -9.67 11.19 8.45
C VAL A 24 -8.29 11.80 8.65
N GLY A 25 -8.23 13.11 8.84
CA GLY A 25 -7.00 13.86 9.01
C GLY A 25 -7.03 14.75 10.25
N LYS A 26 -5.86 15.22 10.65
CA LYS A 26 -5.68 16.15 11.76
C LYS A 26 -4.80 17.31 11.31
N ILE A 27 -5.31 18.52 11.49
CA ILE A 27 -4.55 19.75 11.25
C ILE A 27 -3.87 20.13 12.57
N ILE A 28 -2.54 20.14 12.57
CA ILE A 28 -1.70 20.55 13.70
C ILE A 28 -0.75 21.64 13.20
N ASP A 29 -0.81 22.84 13.78
CA ASP A 29 0.11 23.95 13.46
C ASP A 29 0.26 24.26 11.95
N GLY A 30 -0.81 24.04 11.17
CA GLY A 30 -0.82 24.27 9.71
C GLY A 30 -0.43 23.06 8.87
N GLU A 31 -0.09 21.92 9.47
CA GLU A 31 0.19 20.66 8.77
C GLU A 31 -1.04 19.75 8.82
N LEU A 32 -1.45 19.22 7.66
CA LEU A 32 -2.51 18.21 7.57
C LEU A 32 -1.88 16.81 7.60
N LYS A 33 -2.08 16.08 8.70
CA LYS A 33 -1.68 14.68 8.84
C LYS A 33 -2.85 13.74 8.63
N ILE A 34 -2.75 12.83 7.67
CA ILE A 34 -3.74 11.78 7.48
C ILE A 34 -3.58 10.70 8.56
N LEU A 35 -4.68 10.30 9.18
CA LEU A 35 -4.75 9.33 10.27
C LEU A 35 -5.40 8.01 9.84
N GLY A 36 -6.35 8.07 8.91
CA GLY A 36 -7.02 6.88 8.39
C GLY A 36 -7.64 7.14 7.03
N ILE A 37 -7.55 6.16 6.15
CA ILE A 37 -8.16 6.17 4.82
C ILE A 37 -8.92 4.85 4.66
N ASN A 38 -10.10 4.90 4.07
CA ASN A 38 -10.82 3.73 3.60
C ASN A 38 -11.67 4.12 2.39
N GLY A 39 -12.07 3.15 1.57
CA GLY A 39 -12.87 3.44 0.38
C GLY A 39 -13.47 2.19 -0.25
N ASP A 40 -14.36 2.41 -1.21
CA ASP A 40 -14.99 1.43 -2.07
C ASP A 40 -14.95 1.94 -3.51
N THR A 41 -14.26 1.20 -4.39
CA THR A 41 -14.08 1.57 -5.79
C THR A 41 -15.28 1.21 -6.68
N HIS A 42 -16.33 0.62 -6.12
CA HIS A 42 -17.54 0.20 -6.83
C HIS A 42 -18.80 0.62 -6.05
N LEU A 43 -18.78 1.83 -5.52
CA LEU A 43 -19.90 2.42 -4.79
C LEU A 43 -20.00 3.90 -5.11
N GLY A 44 -21.04 4.29 -5.86
CA GLY A 44 -21.26 5.68 -6.22
C GLY A 44 -22.64 5.96 -6.80
N GLY A 45 -22.76 7.16 -7.36
CA GLY A 45 -23.98 7.65 -8.00
C GLY A 45 -24.52 6.77 -9.13
N GLU A 46 -23.65 6.10 -9.88
CA GLU A 46 -24.02 5.21 -10.99
C GLU A 46 -24.70 3.94 -10.50
N ASP A 47 -24.30 3.40 -9.35
CA ASP A 47 -24.97 2.25 -8.73
C ASP A 47 -26.40 2.60 -8.31
N PHE A 48 -26.60 3.82 -7.80
CA PHE A 48 -27.94 4.32 -7.46
C PHE A 48 -28.80 4.50 -8.71
N ASP A 49 -28.21 4.95 -9.82
CA ASP A 49 -28.92 5.04 -11.10
C ASP A 49 -29.32 3.67 -11.61
N GLU A 50 -28.43 2.67 -11.52
CA GLU A 50 -28.69 1.32 -11.99
C GLU A 50 -29.80 0.62 -11.18
N MET A 51 -29.97 0.96 -9.90
CA MET A 51 -31.13 0.50 -9.11
C MET A 51 -32.45 1.01 -9.68
N ILE A 52 -32.52 2.30 -10.05
CA ILE A 52 -33.72 2.88 -10.69
C ILE A 52 -33.95 2.25 -12.07
N VAL A 53 -32.89 2.07 -12.86
CA VAL A 53 -32.95 1.40 -14.18
C VAL A 53 -33.50 -0.02 -14.04
N SER A 54 -33.03 -0.77 -13.05
CA SER A 54 -33.45 -2.16 -12.83
C SER A 54 -34.93 -2.25 -12.45
N ASP A 55 -35.42 -1.37 -11.57
CA ASP A 55 -36.83 -1.33 -11.20
C ASP A 55 -37.72 -0.86 -12.38
N TYR A 56 -37.26 0.14 -13.15
CA TYR A 56 -37.94 0.57 -14.37
C TYR A 56 -38.12 -0.60 -15.34
N ILE A 57 -37.03 -1.32 -15.64
CA ILE A 57 -37.05 -2.46 -16.58
C ILE A 57 -37.99 -3.55 -16.06
N ALA A 58 -37.89 -3.91 -14.78
CA ALA A 58 -38.74 -4.94 -14.20
C ALA A 58 -40.23 -4.60 -14.34
N LYS A 59 -40.63 -3.35 -14.09
CA LYS A 59 -42.03 -2.94 -14.22
C LYS A 59 -42.49 -2.84 -15.66
N PHE A 60 -41.65 -2.31 -16.56
CA PHE A 60 -41.92 -2.29 -17.99
C PHE A 60 -42.23 -3.69 -18.52
N GLU A 61 -41.39 -4.68 -18.16
CA GLU A 61 -41.54 -6.06 -18.63
C GLU A 61 -42.82 -6.72 -18.09
N VAL A 62 -43.20 -6.41 -16.85
CA VAL A 62 -44.46 -6.89 -16.26
C VAL A 62 -45.68 -6.28 -16.95
N GLU A 63 -45.67 -4.98 -17.21
CA GLU A 63 -46.80 -4.25 -17.79
C GLU A 63 -47.05 -4.65 -19.25
N HIS A 64 -46.01 -4.65 -20.07
CA HIS A 64 -46.13 -4.93 -21.50
C HIS A 64 -45.96 -6.41 -21.85
N ARG A 65 -45.57 -7.25 -20.88
CA ARG A 65 -45.31 -8.69 -21.06
C ARG A 65 -44.30 -8.97 -22.18
N VAL A 66 -43.33 -8.08 -22.34
CA VAL A 66 -42.27 -8.15 -23.35
C VAL A 66 -40.94 -7.83 -22.68
N ARG A 67 -39.85 -8.48 -23.11
CA ARG A 67 -38.52 -8.19 -22.57
C ARG A 67 -38.03 -6.81 -23.01
N PHE A 68 -37.42 -6.07 -22.08
CA PHE A 68 -36.80 -4.79 -22.39
C PHE A 68 -35.56 -5.04 -23.27
N PRO A 69 -35.34 -4.27 -24.34
CA PRO A 69 -34.20 -4.50 -25.23
C PRO A 69 -32.85 -4.33 -24.52
N THR A 70 -31.90 -5.19 -24.85
CA THR A 70 -30.52 -5.13 -24.32
C THR A 70 -29.60 -4.20 -25.11
N ASP A 71 -30.16 -3.32 -25.95
CA ASP A 71 -29.41 -2.39 -26.78
C ASP A 71 -28.69 -1.33 -25.93
N ASN A 72 -27.40 -1.12 -26.19
CA ASN A 72 -26.54 -0.23 -25.40
C ASN A 72 -26.96 1.24 -25.51
N VAL A 73 -27.45 1.68 -26.67
CA VAL A 73 -27.88 3.07 -26.88
C VAL A 73 -29.15 3.34 -26.08
N LEU A 74 -30.11 2.42 -26.15
CA LEU A 74 -31.35 2.48 -25.39
C LEU A 74 -31.08 2.43 -23.89
N ARG A 75 -30.23 1.49 -23.43
CA ARG A 75 -29.85 1.39 -22.01
C ARG A 75 -29.20 2.68 -21.51
N ARG A 76 -28.31 3.28 -22.31
CA ARG A 76 -27.68 4.58 -21.98
C ARG A 76 -28.72 5.70 -21.89
N ARG A 77 -29.68 5.75 -22.81
CA ARG A 77 -30.78 6.72 -22.78
C ARG A 77 -31.61 6.57 -21.50
N LEU A 78 -31.95 5.34 -21.12
CA LEU A 78 -32.70 5.07 -19.89
C LEU A 78 -31.90 5.50 -18.65
N ARG A 79 -30.63 5.13 -18.58
CA ARG A 79 -29.74 5.52 -17.48
C ARG A 79 -29.66 7.04 -17.34
N ASN A 80 -29.58 7.79 -18.44
CA ASN A 80 -29.57 9.26 -18.39
C ASN A 80 -30.85 9.83 -17.77
N LEU A 81 -32.03 9.30 -18.14
CA LEU A 81 -33.31 9.73 -17.57
C LEU A 81 -33.42 9.35 -16.09
N CYS A 82 -32.96 8.16 -15.71
CA CYS A 82 -32.91 7.73 -14.30
C CYS A 82 -31.98 8.62 -13.47
N ARG A 83 -30.81 8.98 -14.01
CA ARG A 83 -29.87 9.92 -13.37
C ARG A 83 -30.49 11.30 -13.16
N GLU A 84 -31.16 11.83 -14.18
CA GLU A 84 -31.86 13.12 -14.08
C GLU A 84 -32.96 13.08 -13.02
N ALA A 85 -33.77 12.01 -12.99
CA ALA A 85 -34.78 11.81 -11.95
C ALA A 85 -34.14 11.74 -10.54
N LYS A 86 -33.03 11.00 -10.37
CA LYS A 86 -32.28 10.94 -9.11
C LYS A 86 -31.78 12.32 -8.67
N GLU A 87 -31.15 13.06 -9.57
CA GLU A 87 -30.62 14.40 -9.32
C GLU A 87 -31.74 15.37 -8.92
N ASN A 88 -32.88 15.33 -9.61
CA ASN A 88 -34.06 16.13 -9.28
C ASN A 88 -34.62 15.76 -7.89
N MET A 89 -34.70 14.47 -7.54
CA MET A 89 -35.15 14.02 -6.21
C MET A 89 -34.26 14.49 -5.07
N ALA A 90 -32.99 14.82 -5.32
CA ALA A 90 -32.11 15.39 -4.30
C ALA A 90 -32.56 16.82 -3.90
N GLY A 91 -33.05 17.62 -4.86
CA GLY A 91 -33.52 18.99 -4.64
C GLY A 91 -35.04 19.11 -4.38
N MET A 92 -35.83 18.22 -4.98
CA MET A 92 -37.30 18.31 -5.01
C MET A 92 -37.94 17.13 -4.25
N LYS A 93 -39.03 17.40 -3.53
CA LYS A 93 -39.85 16.36 -2.88
C LYS A 93 -40.93 15.79 -3.80
N ALA A 94 -41.19 16.44 -4.93
CA ALA A 94 -42.19 15.97 -5.88
C ALA A 94 -41.75 14.66 -6.54
N GLU A 95 -42.73 13.81 -6.82
CA GLU A 95 -42.55 12.60 -7.62
C GLU A 95 -41.93 12.94 -8.98
N GLN A 96 -40.99 12.11 -9.42
CA GLN A 96 -40.34 12.21 -10.72
C GLN A 96 -40.92 11.18 -11.67
N LYS A 97 -41.06 11.58 -12.93
CA LYS A 97 -41.56 10.73 -14.02
C LYS A 97 -40.46 10.48 -15.03
N ILE A 98 -40.37 9.23 -15.48
CA ILE A 98 -39.43 8.77 -16.50
C ILE A 98 -40.25 8.18 -17.63
N ASP A 99 -40.27 8.88 -18.76
CA ASP A 99 -41.08 8.51 -19.92
C ASP A 99 -40.18 8.05 -21.07
N MET A 100 -40.45 6.84 -21.57
CA MET A 100 -39.74 6.32 -22.74
C MET A 100 -40.64 5.50 -23.65
N THR A 101 -40.48 5.75 -24.96
CA THR A 101 -41.01 4.88 -26.01
C THR A 101 -39.90 4.00 -26.55
N VAL A 102 -40.16 2.69 -26.61
CA VAL A 102 -39.25 1.65 -27.07
C VAL A 102 -39.89 0.87 -28.22
N SER A 103 -39.15 0.61 -29.30
CA SER A 103 -39.63 -0.21 -30.41
C SER A 103 -39.12 -1.64 -30.28
N ILE A 104 -40.02 -2.63 -30.28
CA ILE A 104 -39.71 -4.05 -30.15
C ILE A 104 -40.55 -4.80 -31.18
N ASN A 105 -39.92 -5.55 -32.09
CA ASN A 105 -40.58 -6.30 -33.16
C ASN A 105 -41.59 -5.43 -33.96
N ASN A 106 -41.15 -4.24 -34.39
CA ASN A 106 -41.95 -3.25 -35.13
C ASN A 106 -43.20 -2.72 -34.39
N THR A 107 -43.28 -2.95 -33.08
CA THR A 107 -44.33 -2.40 -32.20
C THR A 107 -43.73 -1.41 -31.23
N ASN A 108 -44.35 -0.24 -31.07
CA ASN A 108 -43.89 0.78 -30.14
C ASN A 108 -44.61 0.62 -28.80
N TYR A 109 -43.83 0.52 -27.72
CA TYR A 109 -44.30 0.45 -26.34
C TYR A 109 -43.89 1.74 -25.63
N THR A 110 -44.86 2.45 -25.05
CA THR A 110 -44.60 3.65 -24.25
C THR A 110 -44.89 3.34 -22.79
N TYR A 111 -43.96 3.69 -21.92
CA TYR A 111 -44.09 3.48 -20.48
C TYR A 111 -43.70 4.76 -19.74
N GLU A 112 -44.56 5.16 -18.81
CA GLU A 112 -44.34 6.24 -17.84
C GLU A 112 -44.08 5.59 -16.49
N TYR A 113 -42.85 5.70 -16.01
CA TYR A 113 -42.46 5.21 -14.69
C TYR A 113 -42.40 6.36 -13.70
N SER A 114 -43.08 6.21 -12.58
CA SER A 114 -43.05 7.19 -11.50
C SER A 114 -42.24 6.68 -10.30
N ILE A 115 -41.41 7.57 -9.75
CA ILE A 115 -40.58 7.32 -8.56
C ILE A 115 -40.58 8.55 -7.66
N ASP A 116 -40.82 8.32 -6.38
CA ASP A 116 -40.65 9.30 -5.33
C ASP A 116 -39.38 9.04 -4.50
N ARG A 117 -39.08 9.98 -3.63
CA ARG A 117 -37.89 9.93 -2.77
C ARG A 117 -37.93 8.76 -1.79
N ASP A 118 -39.11 8.42 -1.26
CA ASP A 118 -39.25 7.37 -0.27
C ASP A 118 -38.96 6.00 -0.89
N LYS A 119 -39.46 5.76 -2.11
CA LYS A 119 -39.14 4.56 -2.88
C LYS A 119 -37.66 4.51 -3.27
N PHE A 120 -37.09 5.62 -3.73
CA PHE A 120 -35.65 5.69 -4.02
C PHE A 120 -34.80 5.34 -2.79
N TYR A 121 -35.16 5.87 -1.62
CA TYR A 121 -34.47 5.54 -0.36
C TYR A 121 -34.67 4.08 0.04
N ALA A 122 -35.88 3.53 -0.08
CA ALA A 122 -36.10 2.11 0.19
C ALA A 122 -35.21 1.20 -0.68
N MET A 123 -35.01 1.55 -1.96
CA MET A 123 -34.16 0.80 -2.88
C MET A 123 -32.67 0.92 -2.55
N CYS A 124 -32.18 2.14 -2.34
CA CYS A 124 -30.74 2.41 -2.15
C CYS A 124 -30.28 2.32 -0.68
N GLY A 125 -31.18 2.09 0.26
CA GLY A 125 -30.90 2.05 1.70
C GLY A 125 -29.73 1.17 2.10
N PRO A 126 -29.63 -0.09 1.64
CA PRO A 126 -28.48 -0.94 1.92
C PRO A 126 -27.14 -0.31 1.48
N SER A 127 -27.08 0.30 0.29
CA SER A 127 -25.87 0.96 -0.22
C SER A 127 -25.52 2.22 0.56
N PHE A 128 -26.51 3.03 0.96
CA PHE A 128 -26.28 4.21 1.80
C PHE A 128 -25.82 3.84 3.22
N LEU A 129 -26.29 2.71 3.77
CA LEU A 129 -25.77 2.21 5.04
C LEU A 129 -24.36 1.61 4.85
N GLY A 130 -24.07 1.04 3.69
CA GLY A 130 -22.74 0.56 3.32
C GLY A 130 -21.67 1.66 3.40
N THR A 131 -22.00 2.89 2.99
CA THR A 131 -21.05 4.02 3.11
C THR A 131 -20.71 4.33 4.58
N MET A 132 -21.63 4.10 5.53
CA MET A 132 -21.35 4.25 6.96
C MET A 132 -20.37 3.19 7.46
N GLY A 133 -20.42 1.97 6.91
CA GLY A 133 -19.47 0.90 7.23
C GLY A 133 -18.04 1.22 6.78
N VAL A 134 -17.89 1.76 5.55
CA VAL A 134 -16.58 2.22 5.05
C VAL A 134 -16.03 3.37 5.90
N LEU A 135 -16.90 4.31 6.27
CA LEU A 135 -16.57 5.40 7.19
C LEU A 135 -16.11 4.90 8.57
N ASP A 136 -16.78 3.90 9.12
CA ASP A 136 -16.37 3.26 10.38
C ASP A 136 -14.99 2.60 10.25
N GLY A 137 -14.69 1.98 9.10
CA GLY A 137 -13.35 1.47 8.82
C GLY A 137 -12.28 2.56 8.85
N ALA A 138 -12.54 3.73 8.27
CA ALA A 138 -11.59 4.86 8.31
C ALA A 138 -11.37 5.39 9.73
N LEU A 139 -12.44 5.51 10.54
CA LEU A 139 -12.35 5.91 11.95
C LEU A 139 -11.54 4.90 12.79
N ASN A 140 -11.76 3.60 12.54
CA ASN A 140 -11.02 2.53 13.22
C ASN A 140 -9.52 2.59 12.92
N THR A 141 -9.15 2.79 11.64
CA THR A 141 -7.75 3.00 11.23
C THR A 141 -7.15 4.24 11.92
N ALA A 142 -7.91 5.33 11.96
CA ALA A 142 -7.52 6.55 12.65
C ALA A 142 -7.49 6.43 14.19
N LYS A 143 -8.05 5.34 14.75
CA LYS A 143 -8.25 5.11 16.19
C LYS A 143 -9.02 6.24 16.87
N LEU A 144 -10.05 6.74 16.19
CA LEU A 144 -10.87 7.85 16.66
C LEU A 144 -12.34 7.45 16.79
N GLN A 145 -13.00 8.04 17.78
CA GLN A 145 -14.44 7.95 17.97
C GLN A 145 -15.16 9.08 17.23
N PRO A 146 -16.44 8.91 16.82
CA PRO A 146 -17.18 9.94 16.07
C PRO A 146 -17.22 11.31 16.76
N ASN A 147 -17.30 11.35 18.09
CA ASN A 147 -17.33 12.59 18.88
C ASN A 147 -15.99 13.37 18.89
N GLN A 148 -14.91 12.80 18.35
CA GLN A 148 -13.59 13.43 18.23
C GLN A 148 -13.40 14.12 16.88
N ILE A 149 -14.32 13.96 15.93
CA ILE A 149 -14.30 14.67 14.65
C ILE A 149 -14.86 16.08 14.85
N ASN A 150 -14.10 17.10 14.45
CA ASN A 150 -14.53 18.49 14.55
C ASN A 150 -15.29 18.92 13.30
N ASP A 151 -14.71 18.67 12.13
CA ASP A 151 -15.24 19.11 10.84
C ASP A 151 -15.47 17.94 9.90
N ILE A 152 -16.50 18.05 9.08
CA ILE A 152 -16.81 17.11 8.02
C ILE A 152 -16.90 17.88 6.71
N LEU A 153 -16.07 17.51 5.74
CA LEU A 153 -16.13 18.01 4.38
C LEU A 153 -16.83 16.99 3.48
N LEU A 154 -17.92 17.39 2.83
CA LEU A 154 -18.62 16.56 1.86
C LEU A 154 -18.12 16.90 0.46
N VAL A 155 -17.63 15.89 -0.26
CA VAL A 155 -17.06 16.00 -1.61
C VAL A 155 -17.80 15.03 -2.54
N GLY A 156 -17.93 15.38 -3.82
CA GLY A 156 -18.60 14.55 -4.82
C GLY A 156 -20.11 14.75 -4.89
N GLY A 157 -20.65 14.72 -6.10
CA GLY A 157 -22.03 15.09 -6.40
C GLY A 157 -23.09 14.23 -5.68
N SER A 158 -22.79 12.96 -5.40
CA SER A 158 -23.74 12.06 -4.72
C SER A 158 -23.93 12.41 -3.24
N THR A 159 -23.04 13.21 -2.63
CA THR A 159 -23.26 13.76 -1.27
C THR A 159 -24.42 14.75 -1.19
N ARG A 160 -24.95 15.21 -2.34
CA ARG A 160 -26.14 16.08 -2.39
C ARG A 160 -27.41 15.35 -1.95
N ILE A 161 -27.42 14.01 -1.96
CA ILE A 161 -28.56 13.18 -1.51
C ILE A 161 -28.90 13.50 -0.04
N PRO A 162 -30.15 13.94 0.26
CA PRO A 162 -30.51 14.37 1.61
C PRO A 162 -30.31 13.33 2.71
N TRP A 163 -30.63 12.05 2.44
CA TRP A 163 -30.50 11.00 3.45
C TRP A 163 -29.04 10.70 3.82
N ILE A 164 -28.09 10.82 2.88
CA ILE A 164 -26.65 10.73 3.18
C ILE A 164 -26.24 11.80 4.20
N LYS A 165 -26.67 13.06 3.98
CA LYS A 165 -26.41 14.16 4.92
C LYS A 165 -27.04 13.91 6.29
N GLU A 166 -28.22 13.29 6.31
CA GLU A 166 -28.90 12.92 7.56
C GLU A 166 -28.16 11.83 8.33
N LEU A 167 -27.74 10.74 7.66
CA LEU A 167 -26.95 9.67 8.27
C LEU A 167 -25.66 10.23 8.89
N ILE A 168 -24.98 11.14 8.18
CA ILE A 168 -23.77 11.80 8.68
C ILE A 168 -24.10 12.66 9.91
N ARG A 169 -25.18 13.47 9.88
CA ARG A 169 -25.58 14.28 11.06
C ARG A 169 -25.95 13.42 12.27
N GLN A 170 -26.63 12.29 12.05
CA GLN A 170 -27.00 11.36 13.11
C GLN A 170 -25.75 10.74 13.75
N LYS A 171 -24.76 10.35 12.94
CA LYS A 171 -23.51 9.77 13.42
C LYS A 171 -22.58 10.79 14.10
N PHE A 172 -22.61 12.05 13.62
CA PHE A 172 -21.72 13.12 14.06
C PHE A 172 -22.49 14.36 14.56
N PRO A 173 -23.26 14.24 15.68
CA PRO A 173 -24.14 15.31 16.13
C PRO A 173 -23.41 16.57 16.64
N LYS A 174 -22.10 16.46 16.93
CA LYS A 174 -21.27 17.56 17.44
C LYS A 174 -20.33 18.15 16.38
N SER A 175 -20.24 17.53 15.21
CA SER A 175 -19.30 17.94 14.17
C SER A 175 -19.95 18.98 13.25
N GLU A 176 -19.14 19.90 12.76
CA GLU A 176 -19.57 20.92 11.80
C GLU A 176 -19.46 20.36 10.37
N ILE A 177 -20.56 20.34 9.62
CA ILE A 177 -20.51 20.01 8.19
C ILE A 177 -20.16 21.28 7.43
N LEU A 178 -18.96 21.32 6.85
CA LEU A 178 -18.44 22.45 6.11
C LEU A 178 -19.20 22.64 4.80
N GLN A 179 -19.60 23.88 4.51
CA GLN A 179 -20.28 24.29 3.27
C GLN A 179 -19.47 25.32 2.46
N CYS A 180 -18.19 25.50 2.81
CA CYS A 180 -17.34 26.54 2.24
C CYS A 180 -16.70 26.18 0.90
N VAL A 181 -16.93 24.97 0.37
CA VAL A 181 -16.34 24.50 -0.89
C VAL A 181 -17.41 23.83 -1.74
N ASN A 182 -17.39 24.06 -3.04
CA ASN A 182 -18.23 23.34 -3.99
C ASN A 182 -17.79 21.86 -4.04
N PRO A 183 -18.67 20.88 -3.72
CA PRO A 183 -18.32 19.46 -3.73
C PRO A 183 -17.78 18.94 -5.07
N ASP A 184 -18.15 19.59 -6.19
CA ASP A 184 -17.74 19.19 -7.53
C ASP A 184 -16.35 19.72 -7.93
N GLU A 185 -15.86 20.77 -7.25
CA GLU A 185 -14.60 21.45 -7.58
C GLU A 185 -13.52 21.23 -6.51
N ALA A 186 -13.90 20.82 -5.29
CA ALA A 186 -13.01 20.70 -4.14
C ALA A 186 -11.72 19.92 -4.44
N VAL A 187 -11.85 18.79 -5.14
CA VAL A 187 -10.72 17.93 -5.52
C VAL A 187 -9.78 18.66 -6.48
N ALA A 188 -10.33 19.29 -7.53
CA ALA A 188 -9.53 20.00 -8.53
C ALA A 188 -8.81 21.22 -7.92
N ILE A 189 -9.47 21.95 -7.02
CA ILE A 189 -8.87 23.05 -6.27
C ILE A 189 -7.72 22.55 -5.40
N GLY A 190 -7.92 21.45 -4.65
CA GLY A 190 -6.88 20.85 -3.83
C GLY A 190 -5.66 20.41 -4.65
N ALA A 191 -5.90 19.78 -5.81
CA ALA A 191 -4.85 19.38 -6.75
C ALA A 191 -4.07 20.59 -7.29
N ALA A 192 -4.76 21.69 -7.64
CA ALA A 192 -4.11 22.92 -8.09
C ALA A 192 -3.24 23.56 -7.00
N ILE A 193 -3.71 23.58 -5.75
CA ILE A 193 -2.93 24.06 -4.60
C ILE A 193 -1.66 23.20 -4.43
N LEU A 194 -1.80 21.86 -4.44
CA LEU A 194 -0.66 20.96 -4.34
C LEU A 194 0.34 21.17 -5.48
N ALA A 195 -0.15 21.28 -6.72
CA ALA A 195 0.71 21.54 -7.88
C ALA A 195 1.51 22.84 -7.74
N SER A 196 0.90 23.90 -7.19
CA SER A 196 1.61 25.17 -6.95
C SER A 196 2.70 25.05 -5.88
N GLN A 197 2.52 24.15 -4.89
CA GLN A 197 3.50 23.91 -3.83
C GLN A 197 4.70 23.05 -4.27
N LEU A 198 4.55 22.30 -5.36
CA LEU A 198 5.62 21.49 -5.96
C LEU A 198 6.58 22.33 -6.81
N ASP A 199 6.26 23.60 -7.11
CA ASP A 199 7.19 24.51 -7.77
C ASP A 199 8.30 24.92 -6.79
N ASN A 200 9.56 24.67 -7.16
CA ASN A 200 10.73 25.00 -6.35
C ASN A 200 10.86 26.50 -6.01
N ASN A 201 10.17 27.37 -6.75
CA ASN A 201 10.13 28.82 -6.48
C ASN A 201 8.96 29.24 -5.57
N TYR A 202 8.13 28.30 -5.10
CA TYR A 202 7.00 28.62 -4.23
C TYR A 202 7.47 29.00 -2.82
N VAL A 203 7.28 30.27 -2.47
CA VAL A 203 7.53 30.78 -1.12
C VAL A 203 6.20 30.77 -0.36
N LEU A 204 6.10 29.92 0.66
CA LEU A 204 5.00 29.96 1.63
C LEU A 204 4.89 31.38 2.20
N PRO A 205 3.72 32.04 2.09
CA PRO A 205 3.58 33.37 2.65
C PRO A 205 3.74 33.30 4.18
N SER A 206 4.42 34.28 4.76
CA SER A 206 4.91 34.23 6.15
C SER A 206 3.84 34.47 7.22
N SER A 207 2.61 34.84 6.83
CA SER A 207 1.48 35.01 7.76
C SER A 207 0.14 34.86 7.05
N ILE A 208 -0.85 34.32 7.77
CA ILE A 208 -2.26 34.34 7.37
C ILE A 208 -2.65 35.82 7.25
N LEU A 209 -3.05 36.27 6.05
CA LEU A 209 -3.58 37.62 5.84
C LEU A 209 -4.69 37.88 6.88
N GLN A 210 -4.43 38.79 7.83
CA GLN A 210 -5.44 39.21 8.80
C GLN A 210 -6.51 40.03 8.07
N GLU A 211 -7.77 39.89 8.46
CA GLU A 211 -8.95 40.53 7.84
C GLU A 211 -8.90 42.07 7.74
N ASN A 212 -7.87 42.73 8.26
CA ASN A 212 -7.82 44.18 8.46
C ASN A 212 -6.73 44.92 7.65
N ASP A 213 -6.14 44.32 6.63
CA ASP A 213 -5.36 45.10 5.66
C ASP A 213 -6.32 45.70 4.62
N ASN A 214 -6.62 46.98 4.80
CA ASN A 214 -7.41 47.82 3.89
C ASN A 214 -6.84 47.79 2.47
N ILE A 215 -7.34 46.89 1.62
CA ILE A 215 -7.02 46.88 0.18
C ILE A 215 -8.32 46.93 -0.61
N GLN A 216 -8.57 48.10 -1.21
CA GLN A 216 -9.75 48.48 -1.99
C GLN A 216 -9.87 47.78 -3.36
N ASN A 217 -9.66 46.47 -3.47
CA ASN A 217 -9.95 45.72 -4.70
C ASN A 217 -10.75 44.45 -4.39
N MET A 218 -12.02 44.68 -4.06
CA MET A 218 -13.02 43.62 -3.95
C MET A 218 -13.33 43.05 -5.34
N ASN A 219 -12.92 41.81 -5.60
CA ASN A 219 -13.61 40.87 -6.51
C ASN A 219 -13.10 39.41 -6.46
N ASN A 220 -12.05 39.08 -5.70
CA ASN A 220 -11.58 37.70 -5.52
C ASN A 220 -11.42 37.36 -4.03
N ARG A 221 -12.50 36.94 -3.38
CA ARG A 221 -12.43 36.31 -2.04
C ARG A 221 -12.35 34.79 -2.20
N THR A 222 -11.15 34.28 -2.39
CA THR A 222 -10.78 32.93 -1.96
C THR A 222 -9.89 33.11 -0.74
N ASN A 223 -10.38 32.74 0.44
CA ASN A 223 -9.58 32.73 1.67
C ASN A 223 -8.48 31.67 1.51
N TYR A 224 -7.29 32.06 1.05
CA TYR A 224 -6.13 31.21 0.81
C TYR A 224 -5.46 30.72 2.12
N ALA A 225 -6.22 30.44 3.18
CA ALA A 225 -5.68 29.75 4.37
C ALA A 225 -5.08 28.38 4.00
N ALA A 226 -5.61 27.73 2.96
CA ALA A 226 -5.09 26.47 2.43
C ALA A 226 -3.71 26.62 1.73
N ALA A 227 -3.36 27.80 1.19
CA ALA A 227 -2.05 28.04 0.58
C ALA A 227 -0.90 28.01 1.62
N PHE A 228 -1.24 28.11 2.90
CA PHE A 228 -0.32 28.00 4.04
C PHE A 228 -0.24 26.59 4.63
N MET A 229 -1.09 25.65 4.19
CA MET A 229 -1.04 24.29 4.68
C MET A 229 -0.03 23.49 3.89
N ARG A 230 0.95 22.90 4.58
CA ARG A 230 1.84 21.92 3.97
C ARG A 230 1.10 20.58 3.94
N LEU A 231 0.83 20.10 2.73
CA LEU A 231 0.27 18.77 2.50
C LEU A 231 1.42 17.76 2.59
N ASP A 232 1.47 17.05 3.72
CA ASP A 232 2.41 15.94 3.90
C ASP A 232 1.67 14.64 3.57
N ILE A 233 1.46 14.41 2.27
CA ILE A 233 0.84 13.18 1.77
C ILE A 233 1.90 12.08 1.84
N HIS A 234 1.88 11.40 2.97
CA HIS A 234 2.72 10.26 3.26
C HIS A 234 2.05 8.98 2.76
N GLU A 235 2.46 8.51 1.59
CA GLU A 235 2.14 7.15 1.18
C GLU A 235 3.02 6.15 1.96
N ALA A 236 2.48 4.96 2.22
CA ALA A 236 3.14 3.93 2.99
C ALA A 236 3.43 2.70 2.12
N MET A 237 4.58 2.07 2.34
CA MET A 237 5.01 0.92 1.55
C MET A 237 4.00 -0.24 1.64
N PRO A 238 3.46 -0.73 0.50
CA PRO A 238 2.44 -1.78 0.50
C PRO A 238 2.97 -3.16 0.89
N LEU A 239 4.26 -3.40 0.65
CA LEU A 239 5.01 -4.58 1.05
C LEU A 239 6.42 -4.17 1.48
N SER A 240 7.07 -5.02 2.27
CA SER A 240 8.44 -4.83 2.72
C SER A 240 9.44 -4.95 1.57
N ILE A 241 10.49 -4.13 1.61
CA ILE A 241 11.65 -4.22 0.71
C ILE A 241 12.80 -4.87 1.46
N GLY A 242 13.39 -5.90 0.85
CA GLY A 242 14.49 -6.66 1.40
C GLY A 242 15.61 -6.91 0.42
N MET A 243 16.78 -7.24 0.96
CA MET A 243 17.96 -7.62 0.20
C MET A 243 18.30 -9.08 0.49
N GLU A 244 18.68 -9.82 -0.56
CA GLU A 244 19.20 -11.17 -0.41
C GLU A 244 20.53 -11.15 0.35
N LEU A 245 20.60 -12.03 1.34
CA LEU A 245 21.81 -12.47 2.02
C LEU A 245 22.12 -13.92 1.62
N ARG A 246 23.27 -14.44 2.06
CA ARG A 246 23.66 -15.84 1.80
C ARG A 246 22.57 -16.84 2.17
N TYR A 247 22.57 -17.94 1.43
CA TYR A 247 21.65 -19.07 1.55
C TYR A 247 20.21 -18.76 1.12
N GLY A 248 19.98 -17.69 0.33
CA GLY A 248 18.65 -17.33 -0.15
C GLY A 248 17.76 -16.73 0.94
N LEU A 249 18.36 -16.12 1.96
CA LEU A 249 17.65 -15.41 3.03
C LEU A 249 17.39 -13.97 2.61
N VAL A 250 16.14 -13.52 2.65
CA VAL A 250 15.79 -12.12 2.45
C VAL A 250 15.84 -11.39 3.80
N LYS A 251 16.70 -10.39 3.91
CA LYS A 251 16.73 -9.47 5.05
C LYS A 251 15.89 -8.25 4.72
N ILE A 252 14.79 -8.07 5.46
CA ILE A 252 13.96 -6.85 5.36
C ILE A 252 14.79 -5.64 5.77
N VAL A 253 14.78 -4.61 4.92
CA VAL A 253 15.48 -3.33 5.12
C VAL A 253 14.48 -2.20 5.35
N ILE A 254 13.44 -2.12 4.52
CA ILE A 254 12.33 -1.17 4.69
C ILE A 254 11.06 -1.97 4.94
N PRO A 255 10.52 -1.98 6.17
CA PRO A 255 9.31 -2.73 6.49
C PRO A 255 8.06 -2.18 5.77
N ARG A 256 7.09 -3.05 5.52
CA ARG A 256 5.74 -2.68 5.10
C ARG A 256 5.14 -1.64 6.05
N GLY A 257 4.38 -0.70 5.48
CA GLY A 257 3.77 0.39 6.23
C GLY A 257 4.72 1.54 6.56
N THR A 258 6.01 1.44 6.19
CA THR A 258 6.93 2.57 6.30
C THR A 258 6.48 3.68 5.35
N ILE A 259 6.31 4.87 5.91
CA ILE A 259 5.99 6.09 5.18
C ILE A 259 7.20 6.55 4.35
N TYR A 260 7.00 6.93 3.09
CA TYR A 260 8.03 7.57 2.26
C TYR A 260 7.72 9.06 1.99
N PRO A 261 8.74 9.92 1.81
CA PRO A 261 10.16 9.61 1.57
C PRO A 261 10.88 8.98 2.77
N CYS A 262 11.68 7.92 2.54
CA CYS A 262 12.44 7.28 3.62
C CYS A 262 13.79 6.75 3.14
N LYS A 263 14.71 6.55 4.09
CA LYS A 263 16.06 6.06 3.83
C LYS A 263 16.49 5.07 4.90
N GLN A 264 17.04 3.93 4.48
CA GLN A 264 17.56 2.89 5.36
C GLN A 264 18.87 2.32 4.81
N THR A 265 19.75 1.89 5.70
CA THR A 265 21.05 1.31 5.36
C THR A 265 21.16 -0.11 5.88
N LEU A 266 21.77 -0.97 5.07
CA LEU A 266 22.14 -2.33 5.45
C LEU A 266 23.64 -2.50 5.28
N GLU A 267 24.31 -2.76 6.39
CA GLU A 267 25.73 -3.07 6.40
C GLU A 267 25.95 -4.57 6.23
N THR A 268 26.83 -4.92 5.30
CA THR A 268 27.27 -6.29 5.04
C THR A 268 28.79 -6.32 4.92
N GLY A 269 29.35 -7.51 4.75
CA GLY A 269 30.77 -7.62 4.44
C GLY A 269 31.10 -8.83 3.58
N THR A 270 32.30 -8.83 3.01
CA THR A 270 32.79 -9.95 2.19
C THR A 270 32.85 -11.23 3.01
N VAL A 271 32.56 -12.35 2.35
CA VAL A 271 32.43 -13.67 3.01
C VAL A 271 33.60 -14.61 2.72
N ALA A 272 34.47 -14.21 1.79
CA ALA A 272 35.69 -14.90 1.43
C ALA A 272 36.85 -13.90 1.33
N ASP A 273 38.07 -14.39 1.56
CA ASP A 273 39.28 -13.62 1.28
C ASP A 273 39.40 -13.38 -0.22
N ASN A 274 39.83 -12.17 -0.60
CA ASN A 274 40.05 -11.78 -1.99
C ASN A 274 38.80 -11.99 -2.88
N GLN A 275 37.61 -11.87 -2.31
CA GLN A 275 36.35 -11.91 -3.06
C GLN A 275 36.39 -10.88 -4.18
N SER A 276 36.10 -11.28 -5.42
CA SER A 276 36.24 -10.44 -6.62
C SER A 276 34.94 -9.82 -7.13
N HIS A 277 33.79 -10.26 -6.62
CA HIS A 277 32.49 -9.72 -7.03
C HIS A 277 31.50 -9.66 -5.86
N PHE A 278 30.57 -8.72 -5.91
CA PHE A 278 29.42 -8.61 -5.02
C PHE A 278 28.14 -8.72 -5.86
N VAL A 279 27.21 -9.57 -5.44
CA VAL A 279 25.88 -9.67 -6.05
C VAL A 279 24.87 -9.74 -4.90
N ALA A 280 23.89 -8.84 -4.92
CA ALA A 280 22.76 -8.88 -4.01
C ALA A 280 21.48 -8.58 -4.78
N GLU A 281 20.56 -9.53 -4.76
CA GLU A 281 19.24 -9.36 -5.33
C GLU A 281 18.31 -8.64 -4.35
N ILE A 282 17.39 -7.85 -4.89
CA ILE A 282 16.46 -7.02 -4.11
C ILE A 282 15.06 -7.58 -4.34
N TYR A 283 14.33 -7.74 -3.23
CA TYR A 283 13.04 -8.39 -3.18
C TYR A 283 11.99 -7.50 -2.53
N GLU A 284 10.75 -7.67 -2.97
CA GLU A 284 9.55 -7.13 -2.37
C GLU A 284 8.68 -8.29 -1.86
N GLY A 285 8.30 -8.24 -0.58
CA GLY A 285 7.49 -9.27 0.07
C GLY A 285 7.83 -9.49 1.54
N GLU A 286 7.07 -10.36 2.19
CA GLU A 286 7.12 -10.56 3.65
C GLU A 286 7.77 -11.90 4.07
N ARG A 287 8.12 -12.76 3.11
CA ARG A 287 8.61 -14.13 3.38
C ARG A 287 10.11 -14.16 3.63
N ALA A 288 10.61 -15.17 4.34
CA ALA A 288 12.04 -15.26 4.64
C ALA A 288 12.92 -15.72 3.46
N ARG A 289 12.39 -16.49 2.51
CA ARG A 289 13.17 -17.10 1.42
C ARG A 289 13.02 -16.32 0.12
N THR A 290 14.09 -16.23 -0.67
CA THR A 290 14.07 -15.53 -1.97
C THR A 290 12.99 -16.05 -2.91
N LYS A 291 12.84 -17.37 -3.03
CA LYS A 291 11.83 -18.02 -3.90
C LYS A 291 10.38 -17.69 -3.56
N ASP A 292 10.11 -17.23 -2.35
CA ASP A 292 8.78 -16.96 -1.82
C ASP A 292 8.47 -15.44 -1.84
N ASN A 293 9.33 -14.63 -2.46
CA ASN A 293 9.18 -13.17 -2.63
C ASN A 293 9.32 -12.76 -4.11
N ILE A 294 8.98 -11.51 -4.41
CA ILE A 294 9.06 -10.96 -5.78
C ILE A 294 10.41 -10.26 -5.95
N LYS A 295 11.21 -10.71 -6.91
CA LYS A 295 12.46 -10.02 -7.26
C LYS A 295 12.16 -8.74 -8.03
N ILE A 296 12.70 -7.61 -7.55
CA ILE A 296 12.49 -6.28 -8.15
C ILE A 296 13.78 -5.67 -8.72
N GLY A 297 14.95 -6.19 -8.34
CA GLY A 297 16.23 -5.66 -8.81
C GLY A 297 17.41 -6.51 -8.38
N ALA A 298 18.61 -6.10 -8.80
CA ALA A 298 19.85 -6.68 -8.31
C ALA A 298 21.01 -5.69 -8.48
N ILE A 299 21.84 -5.59 -7.44
CA ILE A 299 23.10 -4.87 -7.49
C ILE A 299 24.19 -5.89 -7.82
N LYS A 300 25.05 -5.53 -8.77
CA LYS A 300 26.20 -6.33 -9.17
C LYS A 300 27.41 -5.43 -9.24
N MET A 301 28.48 -5.84 -8.58
CA MET A 301 29.76 -5.16 -8.63
C MET A 301 30.86 -6.19 -8.92
N HIS A 302 31.67 -5.93 -9.94
CA HIS A 302 32.78 -6.79 -10.36
C HIS A 302 34.11 -6.16 -9.97
N ASP A 303 35.20 -6.91 -10.03
CA ASP A 303 36.55 -6.40 -9.75
C ASP A 303 36.67 -5.71 -8.37
N LEU A 304 36.12 -6.34 -7.33
CA LEU A 304 36.29 -5.88 -5.95
C LEU A 304 37.77 -5.84 -5.56
N GLN A 305 38.12 -4.95 -4.65
CA GLN A 305 39.48 -4.88 -4.13
C GLN A 305 39.79 -6.15 -3.32
N GLN A 306 40.89 -6.81 -3.66
CA GLN A 306 41.29 -8.05 -2.99
C GLN A 306 41.82 -7.74 -1.58
N VAL A 307 40.96 -7.94 -0.58
CA VAL A 307 41.26 -7.76 0.83
C VAL A 307 40.79 -9.00 1.62
N PRO A 308 41.25 -9.17 2.88
CA PRO A 308 40.75 -10.23 3.74
C PRO A 308 39.22 -10.20 3.89
N ARG A 309 38.64 -11.35 4.19
CA ARG A 309 37.22 -11.50 4.51
C ARG A 309 36.77 -10.45 5.54
N GLY A 310 35.55 -9.95 5.35
CA GLY A 310 34.90 -9.02 6.29
C GLY A 310 35.08 -7.55 5.93
N SER A 311 35.63 -7.24 4.75
CA SER A 311 35.60 -5.88 4.20
C SER A 311 34.16 -5.38 4.15
N ARG A 312 33.92 -4.14 4.59
CA ARG A 312 32.58 -3.58 4.78
C ARG A 312 31.99 -3.09 3.47
N HIS A 313 30.71 -3.38 3.32
CA HIS A 313 29.88 -2.96 2.21
C HIS A 313 28.59 -2.34 2.76
N ILE A 314 28.24 -1.15 2.29
CA ILE A 314 27.08 -0.40 2.77
C ILE A 314 26.08 -0.26 1.63
N THR A 315 24.92 -0.91 1.75
CA THR A 315 23.82 -0.73 0.80
C THR A 315 22.78 0.21 1.41
N THR A 316 22.49 1.30 0.72
CA THR A 316 21.51 2.31 1.12
C THR A 316 20.29 2.22 0.20
N PHE A 317 19.12 2.09 0.80
CA PHE A 317 17.83 2.11 0.14
C PHE A 317 17.15 3.44 0.45
N GLU A 318 16.77 4.17 -0.59
CA GLU A 318 16.08 5.45 -0.50
C GLU A 318 14.81 5.37 -1.35
N ILE A 319 13.68 5.73 -0.77
CA ILE A 319 12.40 5.82 -1.46
C ILE A 319 12.02 7.29 -1.49
N ASP A 320 11.83 7.84 -2.68
CA ASP A 320 11.48 9.24 -2.85
C ASP A 320 9.98 9.50 -2.69
N GLY A 321 9.56 10.77 -2.81
CA GLY A 321 8.15 11.17 -2.66
C GLY A 321 7.21 10.59 -3.72
N ASN A 322 7.74 10.05 -4.81
CA ASN A 322 6.95 9.39 -5.86
C ASN A 322 6.91 7.86 -5.67
N GLY A 323 7.51 7.33 -4.60
CA GLY A 323 7.61 5.89 -4.36
C GLY A 323 8.65 5.17 -5.22
N ILE A 324 9.54 5.90 -5.90
CA ILE A 324 10.63 5.29 -6.68
C ILE A 324 11.76 4.89 -5.74
N ILE A 325 12.28 3.67 -5.91
CA ILE A 325 13.34 3.12 -5.07
C ILE A 325 14.70 3.39 -5.73
N HIS A 326 15.55 4.11 -5.02
CA HIS A 326 16.96 4.34 -5.34
C HIS A 326 17.82 3.50 -4.41
N VAL A 327 18.63 2.61 -4.97
CA VAL A 327 19.53 1.77 -4.20
C VAL A 327 20.97 2.09 -4.58
N SER A 328 21.78 2.45 -3.59
CA SER A 328 23.20 2.73 -3.75
C SER A 328 24.01 1.77 -2.90
N HIS A 329 25.12 1.27 -3.44
CA HIS A 329 25.99 0.33 -2.76
C HIS A 329 27.42 0.87 -2.77
N LEU A 330 28.06 0.89 -1.60
CA LEU A 330 29.43 1.37 -1.39
C LEU A 330 30.33 0.22 -0.90
N GLU A 331 31.43 -0.04 -1.61
CA GLU A 331 32.56 -0.82 -1.10
C GLU A 331 33.51 0.13 -0.36
N GLU A 332 33.62 -0.02 0.95
CA GLU A 332 34.32 0.96 1.79
C GLU A 332 35.83 1.00 1.54
N CYS A 333 36.45 -0.13 1.20
CA CYS A 333 37.91 -0.20 0.99
C CYS A 333 38.38 0.51 -0.29
N SER A 334 37.60 0.45 -1.36
CA SER A 334 37.92 1.07 -2.66
C SER A 334 37.21 2.42 -2.85
N ASN A 335 36.25 2.74 -1.99
CA ASN A 335 35.32 3.86 -2.10
C ASN A 335 34.54 3.88 -3.44
N ARG A 336 34.38 2.72 -4.07
CA ARG A 336 33.59 2.58 -5.29
C ARG A 336 32.11 2.41 -4.95
N ASN A 337 31.27 3.10 -5.71
CA ASN A 337 29.82 3.00 -5.60
C ASN A 337 29.16 2.40 -6.84
N GLU A 338 28.03 1.74 -6.64
CA GLU A 338 27.12 1.29 -7.69
C GLU A 338 25.71 1.75 -7.35
N ASN A 339 24.98 2.24 -8.34
CA ASN A 339 23.62 2.77 -8.15
C ASN A 339 22.64 2.04 -9.05
N LEU A 340 21.46 1.76 -8.52
CA LEU A 340 20.34 1.14 -9.20
C LEU A 340 19.08 1.95 -8.89
N GLN A 341 18.42 2.42 -9.94
CA GLN A 341 17.06 2.95 -9.83
C GLN A 341 16.08 1.83 -10.21
N ILE A 342 15.11 1.58 -9.35
CA ILE A 342 14.05 0.60 -9.57
C ILE A 342 12.75 1.36 -9.80
N THR A 343 12.36 1.48 -11.07
CA THR A 343 11.05 1.96 -11.48
C THR A 343 10.11 0.78 -11.62
N PHE A 344 8.98 0.80 -10.93
CA PHE A 344 7.98 -0.27 -11.04
C PHE A 344 7.31 -0.20 -12.42
N ASP A 345 7.60 -1.17 -13.29
CA ASP A 345 7.05 -1.30 -14.65
C ASP A 345 5.93 -2.36 -14.74
N GLY A 346 5.62 -3.03 -13.63
CA GLY A 346 4.55 -4.02 -13.52
C GLY A 346 3.14 -3.44 -13.32
N PRO A 347 2.10 -4.27 -13.42
CA PRO A 347 0.74 -3.87 -13.06
C PRO A 347 0.68 -3.53 -11.55
N LYS A 348 0.01 -2.40 -11.22
CA LYS A 348 -0.20 -1.99 -9.83
C LYS A 348 -0.86 -3.14 -9.04
N LYS A 349 -0.23 -3.57 -7.94
CA LYS A 349 -0.78 -4.65 -7.10
C LYS A 349 -2.11 -4.21 -6.52
N THR A 350 -3.11 -5.08 -6.59
CA THR A 350 -4.42 -4.79 -5.99
C THR A 350 -4.37 -4.96 -4.47
N SER A 351 -5.32 -4.36 -3.75
CA SER A 351 -5.48 -4.57 -2.30
C SER A 351 -5.66 -6.06 -1.95
N THR A 352 -6.34 -6.82 -2.81
CA THR A 352 -6.50 -8.28 -2.73
C THR A 352 -5.17 -9.03 -2.83
N ASP A 353 -4.28 -8.63 -3.75
CA ASP A 353 -2.97 -9.26 -3.87
C ASP A 353 -2.13 -9.02 -2.62
N ILE A 354 -2.11 -7.79 -2.12
CA ILE A 354 -1.39 -7.40 -0.89
C ILE A 354 -1.90 -8.23 0.30
N ALA A 355 -3.22 -8.32 0.48
CA ALA A 355 -3.82 -9.12 1.55
C ALA A 355 -3.43 -10.60 1.46
N ARG A 356 -3.37 -11.17 0.25
CA ARG A 356 -2.90 -12.55 0.03
C ARG A 356 -1.45 -12.73 0.47
N TYR A 357 -0.54 -11.86 0.05
CA TYR A 357 0.89 -11.96 0.43
C TYR A 357 1.09 -11.87 1.95
N VAL A 358 0.37 -10.96 2.60
CA VAL A 358 0.45 -10.79 4.07
C VAL A 358 -0.13 -12.01 4.79
N THR A 359 -1.26 -12.54 4.31
CA THR A 359 -1.88 -13.73 4.91
C THR A 359 -0.98 -14.95 4.75
N ASP A 360 -0.38 -15.14 3.57
CA ASP A 360 0.56 -16.22 3.32
C ASP A 360 1.77 -16.16 4.28
N ALA A 361 2.31 -14.97 4.52
CA ALA A 361 3.41 -14.78 5.47
C ALA A 361 3.03 -15.11 6.92
N ILE A 362 1.80 -14.78 7.35
CA ILE A 362 1.29 -15.16 8.68
C ILE A 362 1.18 -16.68 8.80
N VAL A 363 0.63 -17.35 7.77
CA VAL A 363 0.46 -18.81 7.75
C VAL A 363 1.82 -19.52 7.84
N HIS A 364 2.85 -18.98 7.19
CA HIS A 364 4.19 -19.57 7.13
C HIS A 364 5.20 -19.01 8.14
N GLU A 365 4.75 -18.22 9.13
CA GLU A 365 5.64 -17.53 10.07
C GLU A 365 6.61 -18.49 10.79
N GLN A 366 6.12 -19.65 11.25
CA GLN A 366 6.94 -20.65 11.93
C GLN A 366 8.02 -21.24 11.02
N GLU A 367 7.68 -21.54 9.76
CA GLU A 367 8.62 -22.06 8.77
C GLU A 367 9.71 -21.04 8.45
N ASP A 368 9.31 -19.77 8.30
CA ASP A 368 10.18 -18.66 8.00
C ASP A 368 11.14 -18.37 9.17
N ASN A 369 10.67 -18.46 10.41
CA ASN A 369 11.51 -18.33 11.60
C ASN A 369 12.54 -19.45 11.71
N LEU A 370 12.13 -20.70 11.49
CA LEU A 370 13.06 -21.83 11.45
C LEU A 370 14.11 -21.65 10.35
N PHE A 371 13.71 -21.17 9.17
CA PHE A 371 14.65 -20.91 8.08
C PHE A 371 15.68 -19.84 8.44
N ARG A 372 15.26 -18.73 9.09
CA ARG A 372 16.18 -17.70 9.60
C ARG A 372 17.21 -18.29 10.58
N GLU A 373 16.76 -19.12 11.52
CA GLU A 373 17.63 -19.78 12.49
C GLU A 373 18.66 -20.71 11.82
N ILE A 374 18.22 -21.50 10.82
CA ILE A 374 19.11 -22.37 10.04
C ILE A 374 20.18 -21.54 9.31
N CYS A 375 19.80 -20.45 8.65
CA CYS A 375 20.73 -19.55 7.98
C CYS A 375 21.75 -18.92 8.95
N ASP A 376 21.31 -18.54 10.14
CA ASP A 376 22.17 -17.97 11.18
C ASP A 376 23.12 -19.01 11.78
N LEU A 377 22.66 -20.25 11.99
CA LEU A 377 23.51 -21.37 12.40
C LEU A 377 24.60 -21.66 11.35
N ARG A 378 24.22 -21.74 10.07
CA ARG A 378 25.18 -21.93 8.97
C ARG A 378 26.21 -20.81 8.92
N ARG A 379 25.79 -19.56 9.07
CA ARG A 379 26.72 -18.41 9.08
C ARG A 379 27.71 -18.47 10.24
N ARG A 380 27.25 -18.89 11.43
CA ARG A 380 28.12 -19.10 12.60
C ARG A 380 29.16 -20.18 12.34
N ILE A 381 28.75 -21.31 11.77
CA ILE A 381 29.66 -22.41 11.42
C ILE A 381 30.69 -21.96 10.37
N ASP A 382 30.26 -21.30 9.29
CA ASP A 382 31.18 -20.78 8.25
C ASP A 382 32.20 -19.78 8.81
N THR A 383 31.80 -19.00 9.80
CA THR A 383 32.69 -18.06 10.48
C THR A 383 33.70 -18.79 11.36
N TYR A 384 33.24 -19.79 12.12
CA TYR A 384 34.10 -20.64 12.95
C TYR A 384 35.12 -21.42 12.09
N LEU A 385 34.66 -22.12 11.05
CA LEU A 385 35.52 -22.92 10.17
C LEU A 385 36.61 -22.07 9.52
N HIS A 386 36.27 -20.85 9.08
CA HIS A 386 37.23 -19.92 8.53
C HIS A 386 38.26 -19.46 9.56
N SER A 387 37.82 -19.11 10.78
CA SER A 387 38.74 -18.73 11.87
C SER A 387 39.72 -19.85 12.21
N GLU A 388 39.25 -21.10 12.22
CA GLU A 388 40.08 -22.28 12.47
C GLU A 388 41.05 -22.57 11.33
N LYS A 389 40.60 -22.45 10.08
CA LYS A 389 41.47 -22.55 8.91
C LYS A 389 42.62 -21.55 8.99
N ASN A 390 42.33 -20.29 9.34
CA ASN A 390 43.35 -19.25 9.47
C ASN A 390 44.33 -19.58 10.60
N ARG A 391 43.83 -20.02 11.77
CA ARG A 391 44.66 -20.45 12.91
C ARG A 391 45.60 -21.59 12.55
N LEU A 392 45.12 -22.60 11.83
CA LEU A 392 45.92 -23.74 11.40
C LEU A 392 46.97 -23.36 10.35
N THR A 393 46.63 -22.45 9.44
CA THR A 393 47.55 -21.96 8.39
C THR A 393 48.71 -21.16 9.01
N LEU A 394 48.43 -20.37 10.06
CA LEU A 394 49.43 -19.60 10.81
C LEU A 394 50.40 -20.47 11.62
N ASN A 395 49.99 -21.67 12.06
CA ASN A 395 50.75 -22.49 13.02
C ASN A 395 51.72 -23.51 12.40
N GLN A 396 51.86 -23.59 11.06
CA GLN A 396 52.82 -24.43 10.29
C GLN A 396 53.44 -25.66 11.00
N ASN A 397 52.64 -26.50 11.66
CA ASN A 397 53.10 -27.75 12.24
C ASN A 397 52.04 -28.85 12.05
N LYS A 398 52.35 -29.76 11.12
CA LYS A 398 51.83 -31.14 10.97
C LYS A 398 50.44 -31.42 11.54
N VAL A 399 49.39 -31.06 10.80
CA VAL A 399 48.10 -31.77 10.88
C VAL A 399 47.68 -32.14 9.47
N SER A 400 47.51 -33.44 9.21
CA SER A 400 47.07 -33.97 7.92
C SER A 400 45.66 -33.48 7.58
N VAL A 401 45.48 -32.99 6.36
CA VAL A 401 44.31 -32.24 5.85
C VAL A 401 43.07 -33.13 5.62
N ASN A 402 42.94 -34.26 6.32
CA ASN A 402 41.87 -35.25 6.07
C ASN A 402 40.58 -35.03 6.89
N CYS A 403 40.49 -34.00 7.73
CA CYS A 403 39.34 -33.80 8.62
C CYS A 403 38.26 -32.83 8.08
N PHE A 404 38.56 -32.04 7.03
CA PHE A 404 37.64 -30.97 6.59
C PHE A 404 36.51 -31.45 5.67
N PHE A 405 36.67 -32.56 4.94
CA PHE A 405 35.62 -33.09 4.05
C PHE A 405 34.40 -33.68 4.78
N ILE A 406 34.52 -34.02 6.06
CA ILE A 406 33.44 -34.68 6.81
C ILE A 406 32.38 -33.68 7.29
N THR A 407 32.70 -32.39 7.42
CA THR A 407 31.78 -31.40 7.99
C THR A 407 30.83 -30.76 6.97
N GLU A 408 31.25 -30.55 5.71
CA GLU A 408 30.34 -30.09 4.66
C GLU A 408 29.21 -31.09 4.38
N VAL A 409 29.51 -32.39 4.39
CA VAL A 409 28.51 -33.44 4.13
C VAL A 409 27.46 -33.50 5.24
N VAL A 410 27.86 -33.38 6.51
CA VAL A 410 26.93 -33.47 7.66
C VAL A 410 25.95 -32.28 7.72
N ILE A 411 26.35 -31.09 7.27
CA ILE A 411 25.49 -29.90 7.29
C ILE A 411 24.50 -29.88 6.12
N ILE A 412 24.86 -30.49 4.99
CA ILE A 412 23.95 -30.68 3.85
C ILE A 412 22.86 -31.70 4.20
N ASP A 413 23.21 -32.77 4.92
CA ASP A 413 22.27 -33.83 5.32
C ASP A 413 21.24 -33.37 6.37
N LEU A 414 21.65 -32.51 7.32
CA LEU A 414 20.74 -31.98 8.36
C LEU A 414 19.76 -30.91 7.87
N ALA A 415 19.92 -30.41 6.64
CA ALA A 415 19.12 -29.32 6.08
C ALA A 415 18.22 -29.73 4.92
N SER A 416 18.22 -31.01 4.53
CA SER A 416 17.23 -31.54 3.59
C SER A 416 15.95 -31.88 4.37
N PRO A 417 14.75 -31.58 3.83
CA PRO A 417 13.49 -31.99 4.46
C PRO A 417 13.48 -33.52 4.54
N ALA A 418 13.21 -34.05 5.73
CA ALA A 418 13.08 -35.48 5.99
C ALA A 418 12.09 -36.15 5.01
N LYS A 419 12.60 -36.69 3.91
CA LYS A 419 11.92 -37.69 3.09
C LYS A 419 12.94 -38.74 2.66
N ASP A 420 12.66 -39.95 3.10
CA ASP A 420 13.26 -41.22 2.69
C ASP A 420 14.65 -41.58 3.25
N TRP A 421 14.67 -41.85 4.56
CA TRP A 421 15.66 -42.76 5.14
C TRP A 421 15.34 -44.20 4.71
N SER A 422 15.74 -44.58 3.50
CA SER A 422 15.84 -45.99 3.10
C SER A 422 17.31 -46.36 2.90
N CYS A 423 17.81 -47.23 3.77
CA CYS A 423 19.14 -47.82 3.69
C CYS A 423 19.31 -48.58 2.38
N SER A 424 19.93 -47.99 1.35
CA SER A 424 20.42 -48.81 0.21
C SER A 424 21.51 -48.21 -0.68
N ARG A 425 22.07 -47.02 -0.40
CA ARG A 425 23.18 -46.48 -1.22
C ARG A 425 24.35 -45.98 -0.39
N PHE A 426 24.98 -46.89 0.35
CA PHE A 426 26.36 -46.71 0.80
C PHE A 426 27.27 -47.64 0.01
N ASN A 427 27.88 -47.13 -1.05
CA ASN A 427 29.14 -47.69 -1.54
C ASN A 427 30.26 -46.98 -0.77
N ARG A 428 30.98 -47.75 0.04
CA ARG A 428 32.01 -47.30 0.99
C ARG A 428 33.09 -46.46 0.31
N PRO A 429 33.72 -45.56 1.06
CA PRO A 429 35.11 -45.84 1.41
C PRO A 429 35.39 -45.73 2.92
N HIS A 430 36.26 -46.65 3.34
CA HIS A 430 36.84 -46.91 4.64
C HIS A 430 36.80 -45.80 5.71
N ILE A 431 36.04 -46.08 6.77
CA ILE A 431 36.26 -45.50 8.11
C ILE A 431 37.60 -46.05 8.63
N ILE A 432 38.65 -45.24 8.63
CA ILE A 432 39.85 -45.52 9.41
C ILE A 432 39.61 -44.93 10.80
N MET A 433 39.22 -45.76 11.77
CA MET A 433 39.26 -45.39 13.18
C MET A 433 40.72 -45.31 13.62
N ALA A 434 41.21 -44.11 13.91
CA ALA A 434 42.50 -43.94 14.59
C ALA A 434 42.35 -44.33 16.07
N ARG A 435 42.84 -45.51 16.44
CA ARG A 435 43.12 -45.86 17.85
C ARG A 435 44.25 -44.97 18.36
N THR A 436 44.02 -44.28 19.47
CA THR A 436 45.05 -43.57 20.23
C THR A 436 45.88 -44.59 21.03
N SER A 437 47.10 -44.90 20.58
CA SER A 437 48.10 -45.55 21.44
C SER A 437 48.78 -44.50 22.30
N ARG A 438 48.40 -44.43 23.59
CA ARG A 438 49.21 -43.76 24.61
C ARG A 438 50.42 -44.64 24.89
N GLY A 439 51.60 -44.18 24.49
CA GLY A 439 52.86 -44.73 24.98
C GLY A 439 53.00 -44.45 26.48
N GLY A 440 52.97 -45.51 27.28
CA GLY A 440 53.37 -45.48 28.69
C GLY A 440 54.80 -46.00 28.78
N SER A 441 55.70 -45.12 29.22
CA SER A 441 57.07 -45.46 29.59
C SER A 441 57.12 -46.01 31.02
N ARG A 442 57.43 -47.30 31.14
CA ARG A 442 58.20 -48.04 32.15
C ARG A 442 57.57 -49.38 32.45
#